data_AF-H8I7Z3-F1
#
_entry.id   AF-H8I7Z3-F1
#
_cell.length_a   1.000
_cell.length_b   1.000
_cell.length_c   1.000
_cell.angle_alpha   90.00
_cell.angle_beta   90.00
_cell.angle_gamma   90.00
#
_symmetry.space_group_name_H-M   'P 1'
#
loop_
_entity.id
_entity.type
_entity.pdbx_description
1 polymer ?
#
loop_
_entity_poly.entity_id
_entity_poly.type
_entity_poly.pdbx_seq_one_letter_code
_entity_poly.pdbx_strand_id
1 'polypeptide(L)'
;MVRVHYAKGLLELFEKAPALQNRIEYTLWFFPEIEDIRFGRAARSAYYDSGSGTVRLTRGSSVYVIGHEITHYLQDGRHFNGKTLPEGERQCDLFLFARSPALVFDVWEGRDSSYLGKALNLGLLKELYSKEEGQMMVYEACREAVAMYKERPCHYIRWAEKRINENIMQRLRHRYS
;
A
#
# COMPACT_ATOMS: atom_id res chain seq x y z
N MET A 1 0.58 -16.27 -15.10
CA MET A 1 1.24 -15.04 -15.61
C MET A 1 0.16 -13.97 -15.65
N VAL A 2 0.34 -12.85 -14.94
CA VAL A 2 -0.66 -11.77 -14.90
C VAL A 2 -0.83 -11.14 -16.28
N ARG A 3 -2.07 -10.94 -16.70
CA ARG A 3 -2.41 -10.21 -17.92
C ARG A 3 -2.56 -8.73 -17.58
N VAL A 4 -1.63 -7.91 -18.05
CA VAL A 4 -1.64 -6.47 -17.78
C VAL A 4 -2.07 -5.70 -19.03
N HIS A 5 -3.10 -4.89 -18.89
CA HIS A 5 -3.63 -4.05 -19.97
C HIS A 5 -3.26 -2.58 -19.75
N TYR A 6 -2.46 -2.01 -20.65
CA TYR A 6 -2.12 -0.58 -20.60
C TYR A 6 -2.98 0.22 -21.58
N ALA A 7 -3.72 1.20 -21.09
CA ALA A 7 -4.43 2.14 -21.96
C ALA A 7 -3.44 3.02 -22.74
N LYS A 8 -3.82 3.44 -23.97
CA LYS A 8 -2.97 4.25 -24.87
C LYS A 8 -2.29 5.44 -24.17
N GLY A 9 -3.05 6.22 -23.40
CA GLY A 9 -2.50 7.39 -22.71
C GLY A 9 -1.45 7.08 -21.63
N LEU A 10 -1.42 5.84 -21.11
CA LEU A 10 -0.37 5.38 -20.19
C LEU A 10 0.86 4.88 -20.95
N LEU A 11 0.68 4.24 -22.11
CA LEU A 11 1.80 3.88 -23.00
C LEU A 11 2.58 5.14 -23.43
N GLU A 12 1.88 6.21 -23.83
CA GLU A 12 2.48 7.51 -24.13
C GLU A 12 3.18 8.14 -22.91
N LEU A 13 2.73 7.81 -21.69
CA LEU A 13 3.37 8.28 -20.47
C LEU A 13 4.68 7.53 -20.19
N PHE A 14 4.77 6.24 -20.55
CA PHE A 14 5.99 5.46 -20.39
C PHE A 14 7.15 6.03 -21.20
N GLU A 15 6.91 6.56 -22.40
CA GLU A 15 7.93 7.24 -23.20
C GLU A 15 8.58 8.42 -22.44
N LYS A 16 7.79 9.12 -21.61
CA LYS A 16 8.25 10.29 -20.83
C LYS A 16 8.71 9.92 -19.42
N ALA A 17 8.39 8.72 -18.97
CA ALA A 17 8.58 8.24 -17.60
C ALA A 17 8.78 6.72 -17.58
N PRO A 18 9.86 6.20 -18.18
CA PRO A 18 10.05 4.75 -18.38
C PRO A 18 10.11 3.99 -17.06
N ALA A 19 10.63 4.61 -15.99
CA ALA A 19 10.65 4.03 -14.64
C ALA A 19 9.25 3.77 -14.05
N LEU A 20 8.18 4.36 -14.59
CA LEU A 20 6.81 4.05 -14.15
C LEU A 20 6.42 2.61 -14.49
N GLN A 21 6.78 2.12 -15.67
CA GLN A 21 6.49 0.75 -16.07
C GLN A 21 7.18 -0.25 -15.12
N ASN A 22 8.48 -0.05 -14.87
CA ASN A 22 9.23 -0.89 -13.93
C ASN A 22 8.64 -0.87 -12.51
N ARG A 23 8.13 0.28 -12.05
CA ARG A 23 7.44 0.37 -10.74
C ARG A 23 6.13 -0.40 -10.74
N ILE A 24 5.33 -0.33 -11.80
CA ILE A 24 4.09 -1.13 -11.93
C ILE A 24 4.42 -2.62 -11.88
N GLU A 25 5.36 -3.06 -12.70
CA GLU A 25 5.78 -4.46 -12.77
C GLU A 25 6.32 -4.95 -11.42
N TYR A 26 7.19 -4.18 -10.78
CA TYR A 26 7.70 -4.48 -9.43
C TYR A 26 6.58 -4.57 -8.40
N THR A 27 5.65 -3.62 -8.38
CA THR A 27 4.53 -3.63 -7.41
C THR A 27 3.64 -4.86 -7.62
N LEU A 28 3.35 -5.26 -8.86
CA LEU A 28 2.51 -6.42 -9.16
C LEU A 28 3.06 -7.75 -8.64
N TRP A 29 4.37 -7.88 -8.42
CA TRP A 29 4.95 -9.09 -7.82
C TRP A 29 4.41 -9.39 -6.41
N PHE A 30 3.90 -8.38 -5.71
CA PHE A 30 3.31 -8.54 -4.37
C PHE A 30 1.82 -8.87 -4.39
N PHE A 31 1.21 -8.98 -5.58
CA PHE A 31 -0.21 -9.28 -5.78
C PHE A 31 -0.42 -10.52 -6.64
N PRO A 32 0.03 -11.71 -6.18
CA PRO A 32 -0.04 -12.94 -6.96
C PRO A 32 -1.46 -13.40 -7.29
N GLU A 33 -2.47 -12.92 -6.57
CA GLU A 33 -3.89 -13.23 -6.82
C GLU A 33 -4.47 -12.48 -8.04
N ILE A 34 -3.75 -11.50 -8.58
CA ILE A 34 -4.22 -10.71 -9.72
C ILE A 34 -3.88 -11.44 -11.01
N GLU A 35 -4.91 -11.93 -11.69
CA GLU A 35 -4.79 -12.60 -12.99
C GLU A 35 -4.93 -11.63 -14.17
N ASP A 36 -5.77 -10.60 -14.03
CA ASP A 36 -6.04 -9.57 -15.03
C ASP A 36 -6.15 -8.21 -14.33
N ILE A 37 -5.51 -7.17 -14.89
CA ILE A 37 -5.62 -5.80 -14.40
C ILE A 37 -5.40 -4.79 -15.52
N ARG A 38 -6.12 -3.67 -15.44
CA ARG A 38 -5.99 -2.55 -16.37
C ARG A 38 -5.36 -1.34 -15.69
N PHE A 39 -4.38 -0.74 -16.37
CA PHE A 39 -3.77 0.52 -15.98
C PHE A 39 -4.03 1.61 -17.02
N GLY A 40 -4.25 2.83 -16.54
CA GLY A 40 -4.44 4.02 -17.36
C GLY A 40 -3.72 5.23 -16.81
N ARG A 41 -3.70 6.31 -17.58
CA ARG A 41 -3.15 7.59 -17.14
C ARG A 41 -4.20 8.40 -16.38
N ALA A 42 -3.76 9.05 -15.31
CA ALA A 42 -4.45 10.12 -14.61
C ALA A 42 -3.78 11.48 -14.90
N ALA A 43 -4.57 12.56 -14.82
CA ALA A 43 -4.09 13.91 -15.06
C ALA A 43 -3.45 14.57 -13.84
N ARG A 44 -3.97 14.31 -12.63
CA ARG A 44 -3.59 15.04 -11.39
C ARG A 44 -3.06 14.12 -10.30
N SER A 45 -3.88 13.17 -9.86
CA SER A 45 -3.55 12.20 -8.81
C SER A 45 -3.85 10.78 -9.29
N ALA A 46 -3.17 9.80 -8.73
CA ALA A 46 -3.54 8.41 -8.94
C ALA A 46 -4.89 8.11 -8.27
N TYR A 47 -5.63 7.15 -8.82
CA TYR A 47 -6.89 6.66 -8.26
C TYR A 47 -7.31 5.35 -8.95
N TYR A 48 -8.11 4.54 -8.28
CA TYR A 48 -8.84 3.44 -8.89
C TYR A 48 -10.19 3.92 -9.47
N ASP A 49 -10.39 3.70 -10.76
CA ASP A 49 -11.64 3.99 -11.47
C ASP A 49 -12.56 2.75 -11.47
N SER A 50 -13.46 2.71 -10.50
CA SER A 50 -14.43 1.63 -10.32
C SER A 50 -15.45 1.54 -11.48
N GLY A 51 -15.65 2.61 -12.26
CA GLY A 51 -16.53 2.56 -13.43
C GLY A 51 -15.94 1.73 -14.58
N SER A 52 -14.61 1.74 -14.72
CA SER A 52 -13.91 1.07 -15.81
C SER A 52 -13.00 -0.08 -15.39
N GLY A 53 -12.87 -0.36 -14.09
CA GLY A 53 -11.95 -1.35 -13.53
C GLY A 53 -10.48 -1.00 -13.79
N THR A 54 -10.14 0.30 -13.80
CA THR A 54 -8.81 0.78 -14.22
C THR A 54 -8.07 1.45 -13.07
N VAL A 55 -6.85 1.01 -12.79
CA VAL A 55 -5.91 1.74 -11.92
C VAL A 55 -5.29 2.90 -12.72
N ARG A 56 -5.58 4.14 -12.32
CA ARG A 56 -5.15 5.36 -13.02
C ARG A 56 -3.94 5.94 -12.30
N LEU A 57 -2.85 6.14 -13.04
CA LEU A 57 -1.55 6.54 -12.49
C LEU A 57 -1.03 7.83 -13.11
N THR A 58 -0.17 8.54 -12.38
CA THR A 58 0.54 9.72 -12.86
C THR A 58 2.02 9.40 -13.07
N ARG A 59 2.77 10.33 -13.67
CA ARG A 59 4.24 10.21 -13.83
C ARG A 59 4.95 9.93 -12.50
N GLY A 60 4.46 10.56 -11.43
CA GLY A 60 5.06 10.54 -10.10
C GLY A 60 4.69 9.34 -9.25
N SER A 61 3.69 8.53 -9.65
CA SER A 61 3.17 7.42 -8.84
C SER A 61 4.29 6.51 -8.35
N SER A 62 4.44 6.47 -7.03
CA SER A 62 5.40 5.64 -6.30
C SER A 62 4.93 4.18 -6.23
N VAL A 63 5.80 3.31 -5.71
CA VAL A 63 5.46 1.89 -5.50
C VAL A 63 4.30 1.77 -4.51
N TYR A 64 4.30 2.56 -3.44
CA TYR A 64 3.20 2.67 -2.49
C TYR A 64 1.90 3.12 -3.16
N VAL A 65 1.91 4.24 -3.90
CA VAL A 65 0.70 4.76 -4.56
C VAL A 65 0.14 3.73 -5.52
N ILE A 66 0.98 3.09 -6.34
CA ILE A 66 0.53 2.04 -7.25
C ILE A 66 -0.09 0.88 -6.47
N GLY A 67 0.56 0.43 -5.39
CA GLY A 67 0.06 -0.67 -4.56
C GLY A 67 -1.24 -0.33 -3.84
N HIS A 68 -1.41 0.92 -3.40
CA HIS A 68 -2.61 1.41 -2.76
C HIS A 68 -3.81 1.34 -3.72
N GLU A 69 -3.64 1.84 -4.95
CA GLU A 69 -4.70 1.77 -5.96
C GLU A 69 -4.99 0.35 -6.45
N ILE A 70 -3.98 -0.52 -6.51
CA ILE A 70 -4.21 -1.95 -6.75
C ILE A 70 -5.03 -2.58 -5.61
N THR A 71 -4.84 -2.12 -4.37
CA THR A 71 -5.62 -2.63 -3.24
C THR A 71 -7.08 -2.17 -3.32
N HIS A 72 -7.36 -0.97 -3.84
CA HIS A 72 -8.72 -0.56 -4.20
C HIS A 72 -9.34 -1.44 -5.28
N TYR A 73 -8.56 -1.83 -6.30
CA TYR A 73 -9.02 -2.79 -7.30
C TYR A 73 -9.42 -4.13 -6.66
N LEU A 74 -8.65 -4.63 -5.68
CA LEU A 74 -9.00 -5.85 -4.94
C LEU A 74 -10.25 -5.73 -4.05
N GLN A 75 -10.55 -4.53 -3.53
CA GLN A 75 -11.80 -4.28 -2.80
C GLN A 75 -13.04 -4.39 -3.70
N ASP A 76 -12.87 -4.23 -5.01
CA ASP A 76 -13.98 -4.24 -5.96
C ASP A 76 -14.44 -5.67 -6.29
N GLY A 77 -15.47 -6.11 -5.57
CA GLY A 77 -15.98 -7.47 -5.69
C GLY A 77 -16.52 -7.86 -7.07
N ARG A 78 -16.74 -6.89 -7.98
CA ARG A 78 -17.14 -7.17 -9.37
C ARG A 78 -16.06 -7.89 -10.16
N HIS A 79 -14.80 -7.76 -9.76
CA HIS A 79 -13.66 -8.39 -10.41
C HIS A 79 -13.29 -9.75 -9.82
N PHE A 80 -13.83 -10.11 -8.66
CA PHE A 80 -13.34 -11.26 -7.86
C PHE A 80 -14.42 -12.18 -7.30
N ASN A 81 -15.59 -12.29 -7.96
CA ASN A 81 -16.72 -13.11 -7.49
C ASN A 81 -17.11 -12.81 -6.02
N GLY A 82 -16.94 -11.55 -5.59
CA GLY A 82 -17.08 -11.13 -4.20
C GLY A 82 -15.90 -10.27 -3.72
N LYS A 83 -16.09 -9.55 -2.61
CA LYS A 83 -15.03 -8.68 -2.05
C LYS A 83 -13.88 -9.55 -1.54
N THR A 84 -12.67 -9.35 -2.06
CA THR A 84 -11.47 -10.02 -1.53
C THR A 84 -10.93 -9.32 -0.29
N LEU A 85 -11.16 -8.01 -0.19
CA LEU A 85 -10.67 -7.14 0.88
C LEU A 85 -11.79 -6.22 1.42
N PRO A 86 -11.72 -5.80 2.69
CA PRO A 86 -12.64 -4.81 3.25
C PRO A 86 -12.39 -3.43 2.63
N GLU A 87 -13.46 -2.67 2.37
CA GLU A 87 -13.41 -1.32 1.79
C GLU A 87 -12.81 -0.27 2.75
N GLY A 88 -12.09 0.69 2.18
CA GLY A 88 -11.61 1.91 2.85
C GLY A 88 -10.11 2.18 2.66
N GLU A 89 -9.72 3.45 2.72
CA GLU A 89 -8.34 3.90 2.49
C GLU A 89 -7.33 3.33 3.51
N ARG A 90 -7.71 3.27 4.79
CA ARG A 90 -6.85 2.69 5.84
C ARG A 90 -6.71 1.18 5.67
N GLN A 91 -7.76 0.52 5.18
CA GLN A 91 -7.73 -0.88 4.82
C GLN A 91 -6.78 -1.10 3.65
N CYS A 92 -6.81 -0.24 2.63
CA CYS A 92 -5.85 -0.29 1.52
C CYS A 92 -4.41 -0.27 2.02
N ASP A 93 -4.06 0.69 2.89
CA ASP A 93 -2.71 0.77 3.46
C ASP A 93 -2.34 -0.46 4.28
N LEU A 94 -3.22 -0.89 5.17
CA LEU A 94 -2.95 -2.02 6.06
C LEU A 94 -2.73 -3.31 5.27
N PHE A 95 -3.60 -3.60 4.31
CA PHE A 95 -3.47 -4.79 3.46
C PHE A 95 -2.30 -4.70 2.49
N LEU A 96 -1.95 -3.50 2.02
CA LEU A 96 -0.75 -3.27 1.22
C LEU A 96 0.52 -3.55 2.06
N PHE A 97 0.63 -2.93 3.22
CA PHE A 97 1.81 -3.08 4.09
C PHE A 97 1.96 -4.48 4.67
N ALA A 98 0.88 -5.24 4.80
CA ALA A 98 0.93 -6.64 5.19
C ALA A 98 1.55 -7.58 4.13
N ARG A 99 1.76 -7.11 2.89
CA ARG A 99 2.32 -7.95 1.80
C ARG A 99 3.84 -8.02 1.84
N SER A 100 4.52 -6.93 2.14
CA SER A 100 5.99 -6.88 2.16
C SER A 100 6.52 -5.64 2.89
N PRO A 101 7.64 -5.74 3.63
CA PRO A 101 8.35 -4.59 4.17
C PRO A 101 8.73 -3.56 3.10
N ALA A 102 9.03 -4.01 1.88
CA ALA A 102 9.41 -3.14 0.77
C ALA A 102 8.28 -2.17 0.35
N LEU A 103 7.02 -2.52 0.62
CA LEU A 103 5.86 -1.68 0.29
C LEU A 103 5.61 -0.59 1.36
N VAL A 104 6.26 -0.69 2.50
CA VAL A 104 6.27 0.35 3.55
C VAL A 104 7.28 1.46 3.21
N PHE A 105 8.12 1.29 2.19
CA PHE A 105 9.25 2.15 1.88
C PHE A 105 8.93 3.65 1.77
N ASP A 106 7.83 3.98 1.10
CA ASP A 106 7.48 5.39 0.84
C ASP A 106 7.05 6.14 2.11
N VAL A 107 6.75 5.42 3.21
CA VAL A 107 6.57 6.01 4.55
C VAL A 107 7.84 6.74 5.01
N TRP A 108 9.03 6.21 4.68
CA TRP A 108 10.31 6.83 5.04
C TRP A 108 10.65 8.04 4.17
N GLU A 109 10.39 7.98 2.87
CA GLU A 109 10.74 9.03 1.92
C GLU A 109 9.86 10.29 2.05
N GLY A 110 8.71 10.20 2.74
CA GLY A 110 7.84 11.36 3.02
C GLY A 110 7.19 11.98 1.78
N ARG A 111 7.23 11.28 0.65
CA ARG A 111 6.67 11.74 -0.63
C ARG A 111 5.17 11.51 -0.72
N ASP A 112 4.66 10.49 -0.03
CA ASP A 112 3.25 10.11 -0.04
C ASP A 112 2.76 9.87 1.40
N SER A 113 1.66 10.52 1.77
CA SER A 113 1.09 10.41 3.12
C SER A 113 0.13 9.24 3.21
N SER A 114 0.60 8.08 3.67
CA SER A 114 -0.29 6.95 3.94
C SER A 114 -1.36 7.31 4.99
N TYR A 115 -2.59 6.89 4.75
CA TYR A 115 -3.71 7.04 5.67
C TYR A 115 -3.49 6.30 6.98
N LEU A 116 -2.87 5.12 6.95
CA LEU A 116 -2.42 4.44 8.17
C LEU A 116 -1.33 5.28 8.86
N GLY A 117 -0.38 5.83 8.08
CA GLY A 117 0.69 6.70 8.58
C GLY A 117 0.21 7.96 9.31
N LYS A 118 -0.97 8.50 8.96
CA LYS A 118 -1.59 9.63 9.67
C LYS A 118 -1.91 9.32 11.14
N ALA A 119 -2.08 8.05 11.50
CA ALA A 119 -2.31 7.61 12.88
C ALA A 119 -1.01 7.23 13.63
N LEU A 120 0.14 7.29 12.96
CA LEU A 120 1.43 6.87 13.50
C LEU A 120 2.31 8.07 13.87
N ASN A 121 3.15 7.91 14.89
CA ASN A 121 4.20 8.88 15.19
C ASN A 121 5.40 8.71 14.25
N LEU A 122 5.23 9.11 12.98
CA LEU A 122 6.23 8.92 11.93
C LEU A 122 7.56 9.64 12.21
N GLY A 123 7.54 10.75 12.95
CA GLY A 123 8.74 11.45 13.38
C GLY A 123 9.60 10.57 14.28
N LEU A 124 9.01 10.06 15.37
CA LEU A 124 9.71 9.16 16.29
C LEU A 124 10.08 7.82 15.64
N LEU A 125 9.23 7.29 14.75
CA LEU A 125 9.54 6.08 14.00
C LEU A 125 10.86 6.22 13.22
N LYS A 126 11.00 7.32 12.46
CA LYS A 126 12.20 7.61 11.66
C LYS A 126 13.42 7.97 12.51
N GLU A 127 13.20 8.50 13.71
CA GLU A 127 14.28 8.83 14.65
C GLU A 127 14.85 7.60 15.38
N LEU A 128 13.99 6.64 15.71
CA LEU A 128 14.32 5.53 16.62
C LEU A 128 14.67 4.21 15.92
N TYR A 129 14.29 4.07 14.65
CA TYR A 129 14.50 2.86 13.87
C TYR A 129 15.31 3.16 12.62
N SER A 130 16.19 2.23 12.24
CA SER A 130 16.66 2.19 10.86
C SER A 130 15.48 1.97 9.90
N LYS A 131 15.68 2.29 8.63
CA LYS A 131 14.65 2.15 7.60
C LYS A 131 14.15 0.71 7.50
N GLU A 132 15.08 -0.24 7.45
CA GLU A 132 14.81 -1.66 7.31
C GLU A 132 14.08 -2.23 8.55
N GLU A 133 14.55 -1.89 9.76
CA GLU A 133 13.91 -2.35 11.00
C GLU A 133 12.49 -1.78 11.14
N GLY A 134 12.31 -0.50 10.85
CA GLY A 134 11.00 0.14 10.95
C GLY A 134 10.01 -0.38 9.91
N GLN A 135 10.46 -0.61 8.67
CA GLN A 135 9.64 -1.25 7.63
C GLN A 135 9.20 -2.65 8.05
N MET A 136 10.13 -3.45 8.59
CA MET A 136 9.84 -4.79 9.08
C MET A 136 8.82 -4.74 10.22
N MET A 137 9.00 -3.85 11.19
CA MET A 137 8.08 -3.71 12.33
C MET A 137 6.66 -3.33 11.88
N VAL A 138 6.51 -2.39 10.94
CA VAL A 138 5.20 -1.99 10.40
C VAL A 138 4.58 -3.13 9.59
N TYR A 139 5.36 -3.80 8.75
CA TYR A 139 4.93 -4.99 8.00
C TYR A 139 4.38 -6.07 8.93
N GLU A 140 5.13 -6.43 9.98
CA GLU A 140 4.74 -7.48 10.92
C GLU A 140 3.43 -7.14 11.65
N ALA A 141 3.30 -5.90 12.13
CA ALA A 141 2.06 -5.44 12.75
C ALA A 141 0.87 -5.46 11.77
N CYS A 142 1.07 -5.03 10.52
CA CYS A 142 0.00 -5.08 9.52
C CYS A 142 -0.37 -6.52 9.15
N ARG A 143 0.62 -7.41 9.03
CA ARG A 143 0.42 -8.84 8.75
C ARG A 143 -0.39 -9.53 9.84
N GLU A 144 -0.05 -9.28 11.11
CA GLU A 144 -0.79 -9.81 12.25
C GLU A 144 -2.22 -9.28 12.27
N ALA A 145 -2.42 -7.98 12.00
CA ALA A 145 -3.75 -7.39 11.90
C ALA A 145 -4.60 -7.98 10.77
N VAL A 146 -4.01 -8.27 9.61
CA VAL A 146 -4.70 -8.98 8.51
C VAL A 146 -5.09 -10.40 8.92
N ALA A 147 -4.24 -11.10 9.68
CA ALA A 147 -4.59 -12.41 10.22
C ALA A 147 -5.77 -12.31 11.20
N MET A 148 -5.76 -11.31 12.09
CA MET A 148 -6.86 -11.05 13.02
C MET A 148 -8.18 -10.74 12.31
N TYR A 149 -8.15 -10.01 11.18
CA TYR A 149 -9.35 -9.68 10.43
C TYR A 149 -10.17 -10.93 10.03
N LYS A 150 -9.49 -12.05 9.72
CA LYS A 150 -10.15 -13.32 9.35
C LYS A 150 -10.95 -13.93 10.51
N GLU A 151 -10.56 -13.66 11.75
CA GLU A 151 -11.18 -14.24 12.95
C GLU A 151 -12.12 -13.24 13.66
N ARG A 152 -11.73 -11.96 13.69
CA ARG A 152 -12.40 -10.86 14.39
C ARG A 152 -12.28 -9.58 13.56
N PRO A 153 -13.24 -9.30 12.66
CA PRO A 153 -13.16 -8.18 11.73
C PRO A 153 -13.29 -6.81 12.39
N CYS A 154 -13.68 -6.76 13.66
CA CYS A 154 -13.72 -5.53 14.42
C CYS A 154 -12.33 -5.18 14.98
N HIS A 155 -11.92 -3.92 14.83
CA HIS A 155 -10.75 -3.31 15.49
C HIS A 155 -9.35 -3.66 14.97
N TYR A 156 -9.16 -4.55 14.00
CA TYR A 156 -7.82 -4.92 13.49
C TYR A 156 -6.96 -3.71 13.05
N ILE A 157 -7.56 -2.70 12.41
CA ILE A 157 -6.84 -1.46 12.02
C ILE A 157 -6.34 -0.72 13.26
N ARG A 158 -7.23 -0.47 14.23
CA ARG A 158 -6.87 0.23 15.48
C ARG A 158 -5.84 -0.56 16.28
N TRP A 159 -5.91 -1.89 16.22
CA TRP A 159 -4.92 -2.76 16.83
C TRP A 159 -3.54 -2.56 16.18
N ALA A 160 -3.45 -2.54 14.84
CA ALA A 160 -2.19 -2.31 14.13
C ALA A 160 -1.61 -0.92 14.46
N GLU A 161 -2.43 0.13 14.37
CA GLU A 161 -2.07 1.51 14.71
C GLU A 161 -1.51 1.60 16.15
N LYS A 162 -2.21 0.97 17.10
CA LYS A 162 -1.80 0.92 18.51
C LYS A 162 -0.49 0.15 18.68
N ARG A 163 -0.38 -1.05 18.10
CA ARG A 163 0.80 -1.92 18.22
C ARG A 163 2.07 -1.25 17.71
N ILE A 164 1.99 -0.57 16.56
CA ILE A 164 3.10 0.18 15.97
C ILE A 164 3.53 1.32 16.91
N ASN A 165 2.58 2.13 17.38
CA ASN A 165 2.89 3.23 18.31
C ASN A 165 3.45 2.74 19.65
N GLU A 166 2.96 1.61 20.18
CA GLU A 166 3.51 1.00 21.40
C GLU A 166 4.97 0.57 21.21
N ASN A 167 5.32 -0.05 20.08
CA ASN A 167 6.70 -0.39 19.74
C ASN A 167 7.60 0.85 19.66
N ILE A 168 7.11 1.93 19.04
CA ILE A 168 7.82 3.21 18.99
C ILE A 168 8.09 3.74 20.41
N MET A 169 7.05 3.80 21.24
CA MET A 169 7.16 4.32 22.61
C MET A 169 7.99 3.42 23.54
N GLN A 170 8.01 2.11 23.31
CA GLN A 170 8.87 1.19 24.05
C GLN A 170 10.35 1.42 23.70
N ARG A 171 10.67 1.56 22.42
CA ARG A 171 12.04 1.86 21.96
C ARG A 171 12.52 3.21 22.48
N LEU A 172 11.65 4.22 22.49
CA LEU A 172 11.93 5.52 23.09
C LEU A 172 12.33 5.38 24.56
N ARG A 173 11.53 4.64 25.36
CA ARG A 173 11.80 4.40 26.78
C ARG A 173 13.15 3.72 27.00
N HIS A 174 13.50 2.72 26.20
CA HIS A 174 14.79 2.03 26.29
C HIS A 174 15.99 2.91 25.91
N ARG A 175 15.82 3.91 25.03
CA ARG A 175 16.91 4.81 24.62
C ARG A 175 17.30 5.81 25.72
N TYR A 176 16.33 6.16 26.58
CA TYR A 176 16.49 7.17 27.64
C TYR A 176 16.43 6.59 29.05
N SER A 177 16.48 5.26 29.19
CA SER A 177 16.67 4.54 30.45
C SER A 177 18.11 4.11 30.60
#